data_AF-A0A918IVI6-F1
#
_entry.id   AF-A0A918IVI6-F1
#
_cell.length_a   1.000
_cell.length_b   1.000
_cell.length_c   1.000
_cell.angle_alpha   90.00
_cell.angle_beta   90.00
_cell.angle_gamma   90.00
#
_symmetry.space_group_name_H-M   'P 1'
#
loop_
_entity.id
_entity.type
_entity.pdbx_description
1 polymer ?
#
loop_
_entity_poly.entity_id
_entity_poly.type
_entity_poly.pdbx_seq_one_letter_code
_entity_poly.pdbx_strand_id
1 'polypeptide(L)'
;MRCTAPDVASFPANLPGRSTSVRGMDMNNPQDVGAAFWAQILGFTISEEPPPPDSPLGRVRAFVAEHGEDALRDEHFEAAREGRPLLP
;
A
#
# COMPACT_ATOMS: atom_id res chain seq x y z
N MET A 1 43.66 -2.45 -32.17
CA MET A 1 42.62 -2.25 -31.13
C MET A 1 41.63 -1.22 -31.63
N ARG A 2 40.41 -1.64 -31.96
CA ARG A 2 39.28 -0.75 -32.26
C ARG A 2 38.15 -1.19 -31.33
N CYS A 3 37.76 -0.31 -30.42
CA CYS A 3 36.62 -0.55 -29.54
C CYS A 3 35.35 -0.38 -30.37
N THR A 4 34.66 -1.49 -30.65
CA THR A 4 33.34 -1.50 -31.27
C THR A 4 32.32 -1.11 -30.20
N ALA A 5 31.56 -0.04 -30.43
CA ALA A 5 30.44 0.33 -29.57
C ALA A 5 29.33 -0.76 -29.66
N PRO A 6 28.63 -1.09 -28.56
CA PRO A 6 27.48 -1.99 -28.66
C PRO A 6 26.32 -1.27 -29.35
N ASP A 7 25.86 -1.92 -30.42
CA ASP A 7 24.71 -1.60 -31.24
C ASP A 7 23.44 -1.45 -30.38
N VAL A 8 22.93 -0.22 -30.28
CA VAL A 8 21.73 0.12 -29.50
C VAL A 8 20.49 -0.12 -30.36
N ALA A 9 20.29 -1.36 -30.79
CA ALA A 9 19.18 -1.71 -31.68
C ALA A 9 18.60 -3.09 -31.34
N SER A 10 17.97 -3.20 -30.17
CA SER A 10 16.90 -4.19 -29.91
C SER A 10 16.17 -3.85 -28.61
N PHE A 11 15.38 -2.79 -28.62
CA PHE A 11 14.22 -2.69 -27.74
C PHE A 11 12.98 -3.00 -28.57
N PRO A 12 12.29 -4.13 -28.37
CA PRO A 12 10.96 -4.29 -28.94
C PRO A 12 10.03 -3.28 -28.26
N ALA A 13 9.74 -2.21 -29.00
CA ALA A 13 8.70 -1.23 -28.69
C ALA A 13 7.32 -1.87 -28.90
N ASN A 14 6.88 -2.75 -28.00
CA ASN A 14 5.46 -3.04 -27.79
C ASN A 14 5.24 -3.98 -26.59
N LEU A 15 4.95 -3.40 -25.43
CA LEU A 15 4.09 -4.06 -24.45
C LEU A 15 2.99 -3.05 -24.08
N PRO A 16 1.80 -3.14 -24.68
CA PRO A 16 0.68 -2.32 -24.28
C PRO A 16 0.23 -2.79 -22.89
N GLY A 17 0.27 -1.87 -21.92
CA GLY A 17 -0.61 -1.96 -20.75
C GLY A 17 -0.34 -3.09 -19.76
N ARG A 18 0.91 -3.40 -19.43
CA ARG A 18 1.17 -4.01 -18.11
C ARG A 18 1.51 -2.90 -17.11
N SER A 19 0.51 -2.06 -16.87
CA SER A 19 0.40 -1.45 -15.55
C SER A 19 0.34 -2.65 -14.61
N THR A 20 1.35 -2.84 -13.78
CA THR A 20 1.32 -3.79 -12.66
C THR A 20 0.33 -3.28 -11.61
N SER A 21 -0.91 -3.00 -12.03
CA SER A 21 -2.03 -2.77 -11.16
C SER A 21 -2.69 -4.13 -10.95
N VAL A 22 -2.06 -4.94 -10.10
CA VAL A 22 -2.79 -5.96 -9.36
C VAL A 22 -3.14 -5.27 -8.05
N ARG A 23 -4.28 -4.55 -8.00
CA ARG A 23 -4.95 -3.97 -6.81
C ARG A 23 -4.02 -3.79 -5.59
N GLY A 24 -2.97 -3.02 -5.80
CA GLY A 24 -1.72 -3.04 -5.03
C GLY A 24 -0.81 -1.91 -5.50
N MET A 25 0.10 -1.50 -4.62
CA MET A 25 0.80 -0.21 -4.56
C MET A 25 1.27 0.35 -5.93
N ASP A 26 0.92 1.60 -6.25
CA ASP A 26 1.27 2.26 -7.52
C ASP A 26 2.60 3.02 -7.40
N MET A 27 3.66 2.52 -8.04
CA MET A 27 4.97 3.16 -7.99
C MET A 27 5.08 4.50 -8.76
N ASN A 28 4.00 4.96 -9.40
CA ASN A 28 3.88 6.32 -9.93
C ASN A 28 3.19 7.28 -8.96
N ASN A 29 2.58 6.78 -7.89
CA ASN A 29 1.98 7.58 -6.83
C ASN A 29 3.04 7.95 -5.79
N PRO A 30 3.27 9.25 -5.51
CA PRO A 30 4.29 9.68 -4.56
C PRO A 30 4.07 9.15 -3.13
N GLN A 31 2.82 8.88 -2.72
CA GLN A 31 2.52 8.34 -1.40
C GLN A 31 2.96 6.89 -1.28
N ASP A 32 2.69 6.10 -2.30
CA ASP A 32 3.06 4.70 -2.40
C ASP A 32 4.58 4.54 -2.44
N VAL A 33 5.27 5.37 -3.23
CA VAL A 33 6.74 5.43 -3.25
C VAL A 33 7.31 5.78 -1.87
N GLY A 34 6.73 6.77 -1.20
CA GLY A 34 7.14 7.18 0.14
C GLY A 34 6.97 6.05 1.16
N ALA A 35 5.84 5.35 1.12
CA ALA A 35 5.58 4.21 1.98
C ALA A 35 6.60 3.08 1.74
N ALA A 36 6.86 2.71 0.47
CA ALA A 36 7.87 1.71 0.11
C ALA A 36 9.25 2.05 0.68
N PHE A 37 9.66 3.32 0.50
CA PHE A 37 10.95 3.80 0.97
C PHE A 37 11.09 3.64 2.49
N TRP A 38 10.11 4.11 3.26
CA TRP A 38 10.17 4.01 4.72
C TRP A 38 10.07 2.58 5.23
N ALA A 39 9.27 1.73 4.58
CA ALA A 39 9.21 0.31 4.92
C ALA A 39 10.60 -0.34 4.77
N GLN A 40 11.30 -0.05 3.66
CA GLN A 40 12.67 -0.54 3.43
C GLN A 40 13.67 -0.04 4.48
N ILE A 41 13.60 1.25 4.85
CA ILE A 41 14.51 1.86 5.84
C ILE A 41 14.27 1.31 7.25
N LEU A 42 13.01 1.08 7.62
CA LEU A 42 12.62 0.60 8.95
C LEU A 42 12.63 -0.93 9.08
N GLY A 43 12.89 -1.65 7.99
CA GLY A 43 12.88 -3.13 7.96
C GLY A 43 11.48 -3.74 8.04
N PHE A 44 10.46 -2.99 7.63
CA PHE A 44 9.08 -3.48 7.53
C PHE A 44 8.74 -3.94 6.11
N THR A 45 7.68 -4.72 6.01
CA THR A 45 7.05 -5.09 4.73
C THR A 45 5.65 -4.51 4.69
N ILE A 46 5.24 -3.99 3.53
CA ILE A 46 3.88 -3.52 3.31
C ILE A 46 3.07 -4.70 2.78
N SER A 47 1.98 -5.03 3.48
CA SER A 47 1.04 -6.05 3.04
C SER A 47 -0.18 -5.40 2.39
N GLU A 48 -0.61 -5.97 1.26
CA GLU A 48 -1.83 -5.59 0.56
C GLU A 48 -3.03 -6.49 0.95
N GLU A 49 -2.76 -7.54 1.72
CA GLU A 49 -3.81 -8.41 2.25
C GLU A 49 -4.68 -7.64 3.25
N PRO A 50 -6.00 -7.92 3.32
CA PRO A 50 -6.83 -7.35 4.37
C PRO A 50 -6.23 -7.55 5.75
N PRO A 51 -6.21 -6.52 6.61
CA PRO A 51 -5.68 -6.66 7.95
C PRO A 51 -6.48 -7.71 8.72
N PRO A 52 -5.84 -8.53 9.58
CA PRO A 52 -6.53 -9.48 10.44
C PRO A 52 -7.65 -8.80 11.23
N PRO A 53 -8.84 -9.41 11.38
CA PRO A 53 -10.01 -8.74 11.96
C PRO A 53 -9.82 -8.36 13.44
N ASP A 54 -8.95 -9.06 14.15
CA ASP A 54 -8.57 -8.82 15.54
C ASP A 54 -7.50 -7.73 15.70
N SER A 55 -6.74 -7.43 14.64
CA SER A 55 -5.79 -6.33 14.62
C SER A 55 -6.50 -4.98 14.82
N PRO A 56 -5.81 -3.95 15.35
CA PRO A 56 -6.39 -2.62 15.48
C PRO A 56 -6.99 -2.07 14.17
N LEU A 57 -6.29 -2.21 13.05
CA LEU A 57 -6.79 -1.80 11.73
C LEU A 57 -7.97 -2.64 11.25
N GLY A 58 -7.98 -3.95 11.55
CA GLY A 58 -9.11 -4.83 11.27
C GLY A 58 -10.39 -4.39 11.99
N ARG A 59 -10.27 -4.01 13.27
CA ARG A 59 -11.40 -3.49 14.07
C ARG A 59 -11.94 -2.17 13.53
N VAL A 60 -11.07 -1.23 13.15
CA VAL A 60 -11.48 0.03 12.51
C VAL A 60 -12.20 -0.23 11.19
N ARG A 61 -11.67 -1.13 10.35
CA ARG A 61 -12.34 -1.51 9.10
C ARG A 61 -13.71 -2.14 9.32
N ALA A 62 -13.86 -2.96 10.36
CA ALA A 62 -15.15 -3.55 10.70
C ALA A 62 -16.17 -2.47 11.11
N PHE A 63 -15.76 -1.51 11.93
CA PHE A 63 -16.60 -0.37 12.32
C PHE A 63 -17.03 0.47 11.11
N VAL A 64 -16.12 0.78 10.19
CA VAL A 64 -16.42 1.52 8.95
C VAL A 64 -17.41 0.74 8.08
N ALA A 65 -17.27 -0.58 7.98
CA ALA A 65 -18.20 -1.40 7.20
C ALA A 65 -19.63 -1.39 7.78
N GLU A 66 -19.78 -1.19 9.09
CA GLU A 66 -21.07 -1.17 9.79
C GLU A 66 -21.71 0.23 9.82
N HIS A 67 -20.92 1.28 10.09
CA HIS A 67 -21.42 2.63 10.36
C HIS A 67 -21.10 3.65 9.26
N GLY A 68 -20.25 3.29 8.30
CA GLY A 68 -19.75 4.20 7.27
C GLY A 68 -18.52 5.00 7.71
N GLU A 69 -17.78 5.53 6.73
CA GLU A 69 -16.57 6.34 6.98
C GLU A 69 -16.88 7.65 7.70
N ASP A 70 -18.06 8.22 7.49
CA ASP A 70 -18.49 9.49 8.12
C ASP A 70 -18.66 9.39 9.64
N ALA A 71 -18.88 8.18 10.17
CA ALA A 71 -18.94 7.93 11.62
C ALA A 71 -17.54 7.84 12.24
N LEU A 72 -16.48 7.79 11.43
CA LEU A 72 -15.14 7.59 11.92
C LEU A 72 -14.55 8.89 12.49
N ARG A 73 -14.07 8.76 13.72
CA ARG A 73 -13.43 9.83 14.48
C ARG A 73 -12.08 9.39 15.01
N ASP A 74 -11.23 10.34 15.33
CA ASP A 74 -9.87 10.11 15.84
C ASP A 74 -9.85 9.20 17.08
N GLU A 75 -10.87 9.29 17.94
CA GLU A 75 -10.97 8.49 19.16
C GLU A 75 -11.08 6.98 18.88
N HIS A 76 -11.55 6.58 17.70
CA HIS A 76 -11.64 5.18 17.30
C HIS A 76 -10.27 4.57 17.03
N PHE A 77 -9.33 5.34 16.49
CA PHE A 77 -7.97 4.84 16.26
C PHE A 77 -7.26 4.57 17.59
N GLU A 78 -7.48 5.45 18.56
CA GLU A 78 -6.97 5.27 19.92
C GLU A 78 -7.62 4.09 20.63
N ALA A 79 -8.94 3.96 20.54
CA ALA A 79 -9.65 2.80 21.09
C ALA A 79 -9.19 1.48 20.44
N ALA A 80 -9.02 1.44 19.13
CA ALA A 80 -8.49 0.27 18.43
C ALA A 80 -7.06 -0.07 18.88
N ARG A 81 -6.18 0.93 18.97
CA ARG A 81 -4.79 0.78 19.44
C ARG A 81 -4.73 0.23 20.86
N GLU A 82 -5.58 0.72 21.75
CA GLU A 82 -5.64 0.31 23.15
C GLU A 82 -6.38 -1.01 23.41
N GLY A 83 -7.00 -1.62 22.40
CA GLY A 83 -7.81 -2.83 22.60
C GLY A 83 -9.21 -2.56 23.17
N ARG A 84 -9.64 -1.30 23.20
CA ARG A 84 -10.98 -0.90 23.66
C ARG A 84 -12.03 -1.09 22.55
N PRO A 85 -13.31 -1.24 22.91
CA PRO A 85 -14.41 -1.25 21.94
C PRO A 85 -14.54 0.09 21.21
N LEU A 86 -14.92 0.03 19.93
CA LEU A 86 -15.26 1.19 19.09
C LEU A 86 -16.74 1.52 19.32
N LEU A 87 -17.03 2.74 19.79
CA LEU A 87 -18.38 3.19 20.09
C LEU A 87 -18.91 4.06 18.94
N PRO A 88 -20.17 3.89 18.50
CA PRO A 88 -20.76 4.68 17.42
C PRO A 88 -21.00 6.15 17.78
#